data_AF-A0AA51LY75-F1
#
_entry.id   AF-A0AA51LY75-F1
#
_cell.length_a   1.000
_cell.length_b   1.000
_cell.length_c   1.000
_cell.angle_alpha   90.00
_cell.angle_beta   90.00
_cell.angle_gamma   90.00
#
_symmetry.space_group_name_H-M   'P 1'
#
loop_
_entity.id
_entity.type
_entity.pdbx_description
1 polymer ?
#
loop_
_entity_poly.entity_id
_entity_poly.type
_entity_poly.pdbx_seq_one_letter_code
_entity_poly.pdbx_strand_id
1 'polypeptide(L)'
;MNEYVWKLDVEYPEESLFSEDAGPWLAGRRCASWKPEGWEPDEEYIERFNTDRFIWPTVRRFYLSRSAAVDRALLLERYGARVRLLRSKPIEFEERQFRRPLRVLQGGAA
;
A
#
# COMPACT_ATOMS: atom_id res chain seq x y z
N MET A 1 15.41 18.86 -6.09
CA MET A 1 15.33 17.62 -5.30
C MET A 1 14.20 17.82 -4.30
N ASN A 2 13.33 16.82 -4.05
CA ASN A 2 12.21 17.03 -3.13
C ASN A 2 12.75 17.10 -1.70
N GLU A 3 12.50 18.22 -1.02
CA GLU A 3 12.97 18.45 0.36
C GLU A 3 12.28 17.55 1.38
N TYR A 4 11.12 17.00 1.03
CA TYR A 4 10.29 16.19 1.91
C TYR A 4 9.76 14.95 1.18
N VAL A 5 9.51 13.91 1.96
CA VAL A 5 8.65 12.80 1.55
C VAL A 5 7.37 12.82 2.36
N TRP A 6 6.32 12.24 1.78
CA TRP A 6 5.01 12.12 2.39
C TRP A 6 4.73 10.66 2.70
N LYS A 7 4.04 10.39 3.80
CA LYS A 7 3.58 9.06 4.18
C LYS A 7 2.09 9.15 4.51
N LEU A 8 1.35 8.11 4.15
CA LEU A 8 -0.02 7.93 4.61
C LEU A 8 -0.02 6.99 5.80
N ASP A 9 -0.71 7.38 6.86
CA ASP A 9 -1.08 6.50 7.95
C ASP A 9 -2.57 6.21 7.83
N VAL A 10 -2.91 4.94 7.66
CA VAL A 10 -4.22 4.49 7.16
C VAL A 10 -4.83 3.53 8.15
N GLU A 11 -6.01 3.89 8.64
CA GLU A 11 -6.86 3.08 9.50
C GLU A 11 -8.05 2.62 8.64
N TYR A 12 -8.14 1.30 8.41
CA TYR A 12 -9.23 0.72 7.64
C TYR A 12 -10.46 0.48 8.54
N PRO A 13 -11.68 0.47 7.99
CA PRO A 13 -12.87 0.10 8.75
C PRO A 13 -12.73 -1.31 9.35
N GLU A 14 -13.24 -1.52 10.56
CA GLU A 14 -13.13 -2.82 11.25
C GLU A 14 -13.81 -3.93 10.46
N GLU A 15 -14.95 -3.64 9.83
CA GLU A 15 -15.67 -4.58 8.98
C GLU A 15 -14.87 -5.01 7.74
N SER A 16 -13.87 -4.21 7.34
CA SER A 16 -12.97 -4.53 6.22
C SER A 16 -11.83 -5.46 6.61
N LEU A 17 -11.74 -5.82 7.89
CA LEU A 17 -10.73 -6.72 8.44
C LEU A 17 -11.39 -8.04 8.84
N PHE A 18 -10.62 -9.12 8.80
CA PHE A 18 -11.04 -10.35 9.44
C PHE A 18 -11.11 -10.14 10.96
N SER A 19 -12.18 -10.66 11.57
CA SER A 19 -12.34 -10.63 13.03
C SER A 19 -11.19 -11.32 13.74
N GLU A 20 -11.02 -11.01 15.03
CA GLU A 20 -10.02 -11.68 15.87
C GLU A 20 -10.25 -13.20 15.95
N ASP A 21 -11.49 -13.64 15.75
CA ASP A 21 -11.89 -15.05 15.75
C ASP A 21 -11.52 -15.81 14.46
N ALA A 22 -11.11 -15.13 13.39
CA ALA A 22 -10.74 -15.76 12.10
C ALA A 22 -9.43 -16.57 12.17
N GLY A 23 -8.81 -16.64 13.35
CA GLY A 23 -7.58 -17.35 13.64
C GLY A 23 -6.33 -16.46 13.49
N PRO A 24 -5.19 -16.86 14.10
CA PRO A 24 -4.02 -15.98 14.27
C PRO A 24 -3.40 -15.46 12.97
N TRP A 25 -3.60 -16.17 11.86
CA TRP A 25 -3.00 -15.82 10.56
C TRP A 25 -3.83 -14.81 9.77
N LEU A 26 -5.12 -14.68 10.09
CA LEU A 26 -6.09 -13.85 9.37
C LEU A 26 -6.52 -12.63 10.19
N ALA A 27 -6.60 -12.73 11.52
CA ALA A 27 -7.02 -11.65 12.40
C ALA A 27 -6.31 -10.31 12.07
N GLY A 28 -7.12 -9.26 11.86
CA GLY A 28 -6.62 -7.92 11.52
C GLY A 28 -6.09 -7.76 10.09
N ARG A 29 -6.11 -8.81 9.25
CA ARG A 29 -5.84 -8.68 7.81
C ARG A 29 -7.09 -8.25 7.07
N ARG A 30 -6.89 -7.59 5.92
CA ARG A 30 -7.98 -7.17 5.03
C ARG A 30 -8.77 -8.38 4.55
N CYS A 31 -10.08 -8.31 4.74
CA CYS A 31 -11.04 -9.31 4.32
C CYS A 31 -11.25 -9.23 2.80
N ALA A 32 -11.02 -10.34 2.09
CA ALA A 32 -11.10 -10.35 0.63
C ALA A 32 -12.54 -10.30 0.09
N SER A 33 -13.54 -10.60 0.93
CA SER A 33 -14.97 -10.52 0.58
C SER A 33 -15.60 -9.18 0.96
N TRP A 34 -14.87 -8.32 1.66
CA TRP A 34 -15.39 -7.00 2.02
C TRP A 34 -15.33 -6.04 0.83
N LYS A 35 -16.36 -5.21 0.72
CA LYS A 35 -16.42 -4.08 -0.21
C LYS A 35 -17.07 -2.87 0.46
N PRO A 36 -16.75 -1.64 0.02
CA PRO A 36 -17.45 -0.45 0.47
C PRO A 36 -18.95 -0.51 0.13
N GLU A 37 -19.77 0.16 0.93
CA GLU A 37 -21.21 0.27 0.67
C GLU A 37 -21.48 0.94 -0.69
N GLY A 38 -22.37 0.34 -1.49
CA GLY A 38 -22.73 0.85 -2.82
C GLY A 38 -21.63 0.68 -3.88
N TRP A 39 -20.51 0.01 -3.56
CA TRP A 39 -19.50 -0.32 -4.56
C TRP A 39 -19.90 -1.57 -5.34
N GLU A 40 -19.90 -1.45 -6.67
CA GLU A 40 -20.00 -2.56 -7.61
C GLU A 40 -18.90 -2.42 -8.67
N PRO A 41 -18.28 -3.52 -9.13
CA PRO A 41 -17.32 -3.47 -10.21
C PRO A 41 -18.04 -3.19 -11.54
N ASP A 42 -17.47 -2.30 -12.36
CA ASP A 42 -17.88 -2.12 -13.75
C ASP A 42 -17.11 -3.07 -14.69
N GLU A 43 -17.51 -3.12 -15.96
CA GLU A 43 -16.87 -3.98 -16.97
C GLU A 43 -15.37 -3.65 -17.11
N GLU A 44 -14.99 -2.36 -17.10
CA GLU A 44 -13.59 -1.91 -17.18
C GLU A 44 -12.77 -2.42 -15.99
N TYR A 45 -13.33 -2.38 -14.78
CA TYR A 45 -12.68 -2.88 -13.58
C TYR A 45 -12.44 -4.39 -13.66
N ILE A 46 -13.46 -5.15 -14.09
CA ILE A 46 -13.35 -6.61 -14.22
C ILE A 46 -12.29 -6.95 -15.26
N GLU A 47 -12.27 -6.28 -16.42
CA GLU A 47 -11.25 -6.49 -17.46
C GLU A 47 -9.84 -6.18 -16.95
N ARG A 48 -9.69 -5.10 -16.19
CA ARG A 48 -8.39 -4.63 -15.70
C ARG A 48 -7.82 -5.50 -14.58
N PHE A 49 -8.65 -5.92 -13.64
CA PHE A 49 -8.21 -6.64 -12.43
C PHE A 49 -8.48 -8.14 -12.48
N ASN A 50 -9.21 -8.61 -13.50
CA ASN A 50 -9.63 -10.00 -13.67
C ASN A 50 -10.37 -10.56 -12.43
N THR A 51 -11.13 -9.69 -11.76
CA THR A 51 -11.93 -10.04 -10.58
C THR A 51 -13.08 -9.06 -10.38
N ASP A 52 -14.17 -9.56 -9.83
CA ASP A 52 -15.33 -8.81 -9.32
C ASP A 52 -15.14 -8.32 -7.87
N ARG A 53 -14.05 -8.71 -7.21
CA ARG A 53 -13.79 -8.37 -5.81
C ARG A 53 -13.18 -6.97 -5.69
N PHE A 54 -13.57 -6.31 -4.61
CA PHE A 54 -12.96 -5.03 -4.25
C PHE A 54 -11.49 -5.23 -3.87
N ILE A 55 -10.62 -4.43 -4.49
CA ILE A 55 -9.20 -4.40 -4.18
C ILE A 55 -8.88 -3.01 -3.61
N TRP A 56 -8.46 -2.99 -2.35
CA TRP A 56 -7.96 -1.75 -1.72
C TRP A 56 -6.82 -1.13 -2.56
N PRO A 57 -6.86 0.19 -2.82
CA PRO A 57 -5.75 0.90 -3.46
C PRO A 57 -4.43 0.66 -2.71
N THR A 58 -3.37 0.34 -3.45
CA THR A 58 -2.06 0.09 -2.83
C THR A 58 -1.51 1.35 -2.16
N VAL A 59 -1.08 1.25 -0.90
CA VAL A 59 -0.41 2.35 -0.20
C VAL A 59 1.09 2.23 -0.37
N ARG A 60 1.75 3.29 -0.85
CA ARG A 60 3.22 3.33 -0.96
C ARG A 60 3.82 3.63 0.41
N ARG A 61 5.01 3.08 0.66
CA ARG A 61 5.76 3.39 1.89
C ARG A 61 6.05 4.89 2.03
N PHE A 62 6.41 5.54 0.91
CA PHE A 62 6.62 6.98 0.81
C PHE A 62 6.17 7.51 -0.55
N TYR A 63 5.70 8.76 -0.57
CA TYR A 63 5.32 9.52 -1.74
C TYR A 63 6.30 10.69 -1.88
N LEU A 64 6.85 10.85 -3.08
CA LEU A 64 7.75 11.97 -3.37
C LEU A 64 6.99 13.28 -3.59
N SER A 65 5.75 13.21 -4.10
CA SER A 65 4.90 14.38 -4.34
C SER A 65 3.77 14.48 -3.33
N ARG A 66 3.46 15.70 -2.89
CA ARG A 66 2.31 16.00 -2.05
C ARG A 66 1.00 15.67 -2.76
N SER A 67 0.84 16.08 -4.02
CA SER A 67 -0.41 15.86 -4.77
C SER A 67 -0.71 14.37 -4.90
N ALA A 68 0.30 13.56 -5.28
CA ALA A 68 0.14 12.12 -5.37
C ALA A 68 -0.24 11.46 -4.03
N ALA A 69 0.26 11.99 -2.91
CA ALA A 69 -0.13 11.52 -1.58
C ALA A 69 -1.58 11.91 -1.24
N VAL A 70 -1.98 13.14 -1.58
CA VAL A 70 -3.35 13.64 -1.38
C VAL A 70 -4.36 12.88 -2.23
N ASP A 71 -4.10 12.69 -3.52
CA ASP A 71 -4.99 11.94 -4.41
C ASP A 71 -5.21 10.51 -3.90
N ARG A 72 -4.15 9.88 -3.37
CA ARG A 72 -4.28 8.56 -2.75
C ARG A 72 -5.05 8.60 -1.43
N ALA A 73 -4.84 9.61 -0.60
CA ALA A 73 -5.58 9.77 0.64
C ALA A 73 -7.08 9.93 0.37
N LEU A 74 -7.45 10.82 -0.55
CA LEU A 74 -8.85 11.05 -0.96
C LEU A 74 -9.50 9.77 -1.52
N LEU A 75 -8.75 9.01 -2.32
CA LEU A 75 -9.26 7.73 -2.85
C LEU A 75 -9.52 6.70 -1.75
N LEU A 76 -8.66 6.63 -0.74
CA LEU A 76 -8.83 5.73 0.40
C LEU A 76 -10.01 6.17 1.29
N GLU A 77 -10.13 7.48 1.56
CA GLU A 77 -11.25 8.04 2.32
C GLU A 77 -12.59 7.84 1.62
N ARG A 78 -12.63 7.94 0.29
CA ARG A 78 -13.83 7.61 -0.50
C ARG A 78 -14.31 6.17 -0.27
N TYR A 79 -13.39 5.25 0.02
CA TYR A 79 -13.71 3.84 0.32
C TYR A 79 -13.89 3.57 1.82
N GLY A 80 -13.96 4.61 2.66
CA GLY A 80 -14.26 4.50 4.08
C GLY A 80 -13.04 4.37 5.00
N ALA A 81 -11.81 4.34 4.48
CA ALA A 81 -10.62 4.35 5.34
C ALA A 81 -10.39 5.75 5.93
N ARG A 82 -9.92 5.81 7.17
CA ARG A 82 -9.45 7.06 7.79
C ARG A 82 -7.98 7.25 7.48
N VAL A 83 -7.61 8.41 6.91
CA VAL A 83 -6.24 8.67 6.47
C VAL A 83 -5.64 9.90 7.16
N ARG A 84 -4.41 9.75 7.67
CA ARG A 84 -3.59 10.86 8.15
C ARG A 84 -2.42 11.07 7.18
N LEU A 85 -2.33 12.27 6.62
CA LEU A 85 -1.23 12.66 5.74
C LEU A 85 -0.06 13.22 6.57
N LEU A 86 1.07 12.50 6.54
CA LEU A 86 2.27 12.85 7.27
C LEU A 86 3.34 13.39 6.32
N ARG A 87 4.01 14.47 6.71
CA ARG A 87 5.19 15.01 6.03
C ARG A 87 6.44 14.67 6.84
N SER A 88 7.52 14.27 6.18
CA SER A 88 8.81 14.11 6.85
C SER A 88 9.36 15.47 7.32
N LYS A 89 10.40 15.43 8.17
CA LYS A 89 11.37 16.53 8.27
C LYS A 89 12.14 16.66 6.95
N PRO A 90 12.89 17.76 6.72
CA PRO A 90 13.77 17.86 5.56
C PRO A 90 14.66 16.60 5.46
N ILE A 91 14.70 16.00 4.27
CA ILE A 91 15.44 14.77 4.04
C ILE A 91 16.83 15.10 3.51
N GLU A 92 17.83 14.44 4.10
CA GLU A 92 19.20 14.49 3.62
C GLU A 92 19.54 13.14 2.99
N PHE A 93 20.14 13.18 1.81
CA PHE A 93 20.57 11.99 1.09
C PHE A 93 22.09 12.00 0.97
N GLU A 94 22.71 10.88 1.36
CA GLU A 94 24.12 10.63 1.12
C GLU A 94 24.29 9.77 -0.13
N GLU A 95 25.26 10.12 -0.98
CA GLU A 95 25.65 9.24 -2.07
C GLU A 95 26.32 7.97 -1.50
N ARG A 96 25.82 6.81 -1.90
CA ARG A 96 26.44 5.52 -1.57
C ARG A 96 26.76 4.76 -2.83
N GLN A 97 27.95 4.17 -2.89
CA GLN A 97 28.34 3.31 -4.01
C GLN A 97 27.39 2.11 -4.10
N PHE A 98 26.75 1.95 -5.25
CA PHE A 98 25.97 0.76 -5.56
C PHE A 98 26.92 -0.40 -5.90
N ARG A 99 27.52 -1.03 -4.89
CA ARG A 99 28.20 -2.32 -5.08
C ARG A 99 27.18 -3.42 -4.91
N ARG A 100 26.77 -4.07 -6.00
CA ARG A 100 26.20 -5.42 -5.88
C ARG A 100 27.33 -6.30 -5.32
N PRO A 101 27.16 -6.96 -4.15
CA PRO A 101 28.13 -7.96 -3.76
C PRO A 101 28.18 -8.99 -4.89
N LEU A 102 29.36 -9.18 -5.48
CA LEU A 102 29.59 -10.30 -6.39
C LEU A 102 29.25 -11.55 -5.58
N ARG A 103 28.18 -12.25 -5.95
CA ARG A 103 27.97 -13.60 -5.45
C ARG A 103 29.11 -14.42 -6.03
N VAL A 104 30.15 -14.65 -5.24
CA VAL A 104 31.14 -15.69 -5.56
C VAL A 104 30.36 -16.99 -5.46
N LEU A 105 29.98 -17.56 -6.60
CA LEU A 105 29.56 -18.94 -6.68
C LEU A 105 30.81 -19.79 -6.40
N GLN A 106 31.11 -20.01 -5.13
CA GLN A 106 32.02 -21.08 -4.73
C GLN A 106 31.27 -22.40 -4.89
N GLY A 107 31.43 -23.01 -6.05
CA GLY A 107 30.97 -24.36 -6.37
C GLY A 107 31.30 -24.65 -7.82
N GLY A 108 32.10 -25.63 -8.16
CA GLY A 108 32.84 -26.62 -7.38
C GLY A 108 33.78 -27.31 -8.35
N ALA A 109 34.91 -27.80 -7.83
CA ALA A 109 35.84 -28.61 -8.58
C ALA A 109 35.14 -29.86 -9.15
N ALA A 110 35.43 -30.17 -10.41
CA ALA A 110 35.51 -31.53 -10.94
C ALA A 110 36.49 -31.50 -12.13
#